data_AF-A0A1N6LYJ4-F1
#
_entry.id   AF-A0A1N6LYJ4-F1
#
_cell.length_a   1.000
_cell.length_b   1.000
_cell.length_c   1.000
_cell.angle_alpha   90.00
_cell.angle_beta   90.00
_cell.angle_gamma   90.00
#
_symmetry.space_group_name_H-M   'P 1'
#
loop_
_entity.id
_entity.type
_entity.pdbx_description
1 polymer ?
#
loop_
_entity_poly.entity_id
_entity_poly.type
_entity_poly.pdbx_seq_one_letter_code
_entity_poly.pdbx_strand_id
1 'polypeptide(L)'
;MVDEPFRGWKNKDTVYYKTFGVPPVTDKIAAFDLDSTLVYTPSFYTTRAITSRPSGGLIISPNDYVLYSPKVTKYLERYHMLGYVIVIFSNQKGPSDAGLLYNVKARMDNIFSEFKLKSSSAQLPLHVVFSTSNDKYRKPKPGMYRFFKEHLNNGLDSDLDYSFYVGDAAGRIYDNKLKNAMAKNLKKALDKLNINFDRTFDHNHTDKFEDLELLKALLKNDHSNCDLMFAKNIKFKFYTPEEIFEI
;
A
#
# COMPACT_ATOMS: atom_id res chain seq x y z
N MET A 1 -6.66 30.90 -18.76
CA MET A 1 -5.95 30.24 -17.66
C MET A 1 -6.29 28.76 -17.75
N VAL A 2 -5.30 27.94 -18.06
CA VAL A 2 -5.47 26.50 -18.33
C VAL A 2 -5.54 25.81 -16.97
N ASP A 3 -6.64 25.09 -16.68
CA ASP A 3 -6.80 24.33 -15.43
C ASP A 3 -5.65 23.33 -15.27
N GLU A 4 -4.82 23.50 -14.25
CA GLU A 4 -3.82 22.50 -13.87
C GLU A 4 -4.52 21.25 -13.32
N PRO A 5 -4.40 20.06 -13.95
CA PRO A 5 -5.21 18.89 -13.58
C PRO A 5 -4.86 18.21 -12.24
N PHE A 6 -3.94 18.78 -11.45
CA PHE A 6 -3.26 18.10 -10.32
C PHE A 6 -3.83 18.38 -8.91
N ARG A 7 -4.94 19.11 -8.75
CA ARG A 7 -5.41 19.47 -7.40
C ARG A 7 -6.28 18.38 -6.75
N GLY A 8 -5.69 17.73 -5.74
CA GLY A 8 -6.39 17.06 -4.64
C GLY A 8 -6.92 15.64 -4.92
N TRP A 9 -7.45 15.02 -3.86
CA TRP A 9 -8.17 13.75 -3.95
C TRP A 9 -9.53 13.94 -4.62
N LYS A 10 -9.83 13.10 -5.60
CA LYS A 10 -11.13 13.02 -6.28
C LYS A 10 -11.82 11.71 -5.89
N ASN A 11 -13.13 11.63 -6.15
CA ASN A 11 -13.87 10.38 -6.03
C ASN A 11 -14.96 10.26 -7.09
N LYS A 12 -15.33 9.02 -7.37
CA LYS A 12 -16.52 8.64 -8.15
C LYS A 12 -17.15 7.46 -7.43
N ASP A 13 -18.43 7.55 -7.08
CA ASP A 13 -19.06 6.60 -6.16
C ASP A 13 -18.21 6.45 -4.87
N THR A 14 -17.77 5.24 -4.57
CA THR A 14 -16.98 4.82 -3.40
C THR A 14 -15.50 4.60 -3.70
N VAL A 15 -15.04 4.92 -4.92
CA VAL A 15 -13.63 4.88 -5.30
C VAL A 15 -13.03 6.28 -5.26
N TYR A 16 -11.93 6.42 -4.55
CA TYR A 16 -11.13 7.64 -4.46
C TYR A 16 -9.86 7.47 -5.28
N TYR A 17 -9.39 8.56 -5.86
CA TYR A 17 -8.19 8.54 -6.67
C TYR A 17 -7.45 9.87 -6.62
N LYS A 18 -6.14 9.79 -6.83
CA LYS A 18 -5.25 10.94 -6.98
C LYS A 18 -4.09 10.57 -7.88
N THR A 19 -3.66 11.53 -8.68
CA THR A 19 -2.49 11.41 -9.55
C THR A 19 -1.35 12.25 -8.97
N PHE A 20 -0.17 11.65 -8.85
CA PHE A 20 1.05 12.32 -8.43
C PHE A 20 1.96 12.46 -9.66
N GLY A 21 2.40 13.69 -9.97
CA GLY A 21 3.17 13.96 -11.19
C GLY A 21 2.37 13.69 -12.47
N VAL A 22 3.05 13.39 -13.57
CA VAL A 22 2.44 13.07 -14.88
C VAL A 22 2.78 11.62 -15.27
N PRO A 23 1.96 10.63 -14.86
CA PRO A 23 2.22 9.24 -15.25
C PRO A 23 2.05 9.05 -16.76
N PRO A 24 2.85 8.16 -17.38
CA PRO A 24 2.66 7.84 -18.80
C PRO A 24 1.33 7.10 -19.01
N VAL A 25 0.70 7.31 -20.16
CA VAL A 25 -0.36 6.44 -20.66
C VAL A 25 0.32 5.32 -21.46
N THR A 26 0.15 4.08 -21.02
CA THR A 26 0.90 2.92 -21.54
C THR A 26 0.15 1.61 -21.23
N ASP A 27 0.41 0.58 -22.02
CA ASP A 27 -0.13 -0.78 -21.84
C ASP A 27 0.69 -1.60 -20.83
N LYS A 28 1.89 -1.13 -20.43
CA LYS A 28 2.75 -1.76 -19.42
C LYS A 28 2.44 -1.24 -18.02
N ILE A 29 1.85 -2.09 -17.18
CA ILE A 29 1.35 -1.68 -15.86
C ILE A 29 2.12 -2.39 -14.74
N ALA A 30 2.74 -1.60 -13.87
CA ALA A 30 3.29 -2.08 -12.61
C ALA A 30 2.32 -1.66 -11.50
N ALA A 31 1.49 -2.61 -11.06
CA ALA A 31 0.44 -2.35 -10.09
C ALA A 31 0.80 -2.93 -8.71
N PHE A 32 0.43 -2.22 -7.65
CA PHE A 32 0.81 -2.57 -6.27
C PHE A 32 -0.37 -2.42 -5.31
N ASP A 33 -0.45 -3.26 -4.29
CA ASP A 33 -1.13 -2.92 -3.04
C ASP A 33 -0.30 -1.90 -2.23
N LEU A 34 -0.88 -1.33 -1.15
CA LEU A 34 -0.22 -0.37 -0.28
C LEU A 34 0.27 -0.99 1.04
N ASP A 35 -0.67 -1.46 1.86
CA ASP A 35 -0.43 -1.80 3.26
C ASP A 35 0.15 -3.22 3.36
N SER A 36 1.26 -3.37 4.10
CA SER A 36 2.10 -4.59 4.10
C SER A 36 2.72 -4.94 2.73
N THR A 37 2.63 -4.04 1.73
CA THR A 37 3.24 -4.21 0.41
C THR A 37 4.32 -3.16 0.14
N LEU A 38 3.94 -1.88 0.08
CA LEU A 38 4.89 -0.76 -0.10
C LEU A 38 5.31 -0.17 1.25
N VAL A 39 4.41 -0.21 2.23
CA VAL A 39 4.62 0.30 3.59
C VAL A 39 4.05 -0.68 4.61
N TYR A 40 4.63 -0.72 5.80
CA TYR A 40 3.95 -1.23 6.98
C TYR A 40 3.18 -0.10 7.67
N THR A 41 2.16 -0.48 8.45
CA THR A 41 1.42 0.40 9.36
C THR A 41 1.88 0.10 10.79
N PRO A 42 2.80 0.88 11.37
CA PRO A 42 3.41 0.59 12.67
C PRO A 42 2.40 0.32 13.79
N SER A 43 1.27 1.05 13.83
CA SER A 43 0.26 0.85 14.86
C SER A 43 -0.44 -0.52 14.82
N PHE A 44 -0.20 -1.35 13.80
CA PHE A 44 -0.70 -2.73 13.75
C PHE A 44 0.21 -3.71 14.52
N TYR A 45 1.40 -3.27 14.92
CA TYR A 45 2.46 -4.09 15.50
C TYR A 45 2.91 -3.60 16.90
N THR A 46 2.07 -2.83 17.60
CA THR A 46 2.32 -2.42 18.99
C THR A 46 1.65 -3.38 19.98
N THR A 47 2.15 -3.47 21.22
CA THR A 47 1.58 -4.31 22.30
C THR A 47 0.06 -4.12 22.42
N ARG A 48 -0.42 -2.87 22.44
CA ARG A 48 -1.84 -2.53 22.52
C ARG A 48 -2.67 -3.06 21.34
N ALA A 49 -2.08 -3.11 20.13
CA ALA A 49 -2.76 -3.65 18.96
C ALA A 49 -2.93 -5.17 19.05
N ILE A 50 -1.97 -5.87 19.66
CA ILE A 50 -1.95 -7.32 19.80
C ILE A 50 -2.96 -7.78 20.87
N THR A 51 -3.12 -7.02 21.95
CA THR A 51 -3.96 -7.42 23.09
C THR A 51 -5.42 -6.95 23.00
N SER A 52 -5.72 -5.90 22.21
CA SER A 52 -6.96 -5.14 22.43
C SER A 52 -7.69 -4.67 21.18
N ARG A 53 -7.21 -4.91 19.96
CA ARG A 53 -7.86 -4.36 18.74
C ARG A 53 -8.81 -5.36 18.06
N PRO A 54 -9.99 -4.90 17.60
CA PRO A 54 -10.80 -5.66 16.66
C PRO A 54 -10.01 -5.89 15.36
N SER A 55 -10.24 -7.05 14.74
CA SER A 55 -9.59 -7.49 13.51
C SER A 55 -9.73 -6.43 12.39
N GLY A 56 -8.61 -5.78 12.07
CA GLY A 56 -8.52 -4.85 10.93
C GLY A 56 -7.56 -3.68 11.08
N GLY A 57 -7.19 -3.28 12.31
CA GLY A 57 -6.29 -2.15 12.56
C GLY A 57 -6.88 -0.79 12.12
N LEU A 58 -6.59 0.29 12.85
CA LEU A 58 -7.02 1.65 12.47
C LEU A 58 -5.78 2.48 12.17
N ILE A 59 -5.77 3.17 11.03
CA ILE A 59 -4.80 4.24 10.75
C ILE A 59 -5.07 5.36 11.75
N ILE A 60 -4.20 5.49 12.74
CA ILE A 60 -4.40 6.42 13.85
C ILE A 60 -3.86 7.82 13.57
N SER A 61 -2.96 7.96 12.60
CA SER A 61 -2.45 9.27 12.16
C SER A 61 -1.95 9.23 10.71
N PRO A 62 -1.81 10.39 10.05
CA PRO A 62 -1.20 10.49 8.73
C PRO A 62 0.26 9.99 8.64
N ASN A 63 0.99 9.96 9.75
CA ASN A 63 2.38 9.50 9.82
C ASN A 63 2.51 8.04 10.28
N ASP A 64 1.41 7.31 10.38
CA ASP A 64 1.39 5.89 10.76
C ASP A 64 1.79 4.98 9.58
N TYR A 65 3.03 5.16 9.10
CA TYR A 65 3.60 4.32 8.06
C TYR A 65 5.13 4.25 8.17
N VAL A 66 5.69 3.17 7.64
CA VAL A 66 7.13 3.03 7.38
C VAL A 66 7.33 2.21 6.13
N LEU A 67 8.36 2.50 5.33
CA LEU A 67 8.67 1.72 4.13
C LEU A 67 8.79 0.22 4.45
N TYR A 68 8.14 -0.61 3.64
CA TYR A 68 8.25 -2.07 3.74
C TYR A 68 9.71 -2.52 3.60
N SER A 69 10.43 -1.95 2.63
CA SER A 69 11.85 -2.20 2.38
C SER A 69 12.52 -0.93 1.86
N PRO A 70 13.82 -0.68 2.14
CA PRO A 70 14.55 0.42 1.52
C PRO A 70 14.63 0.32 -0.01
N LYS A 71 14.32 -0.85 -0.60
CA LYS A 71 14.31 -1.06 -2.05
C LYS A 71 13.03 -0.57 -2.74
N VAL A 72 11.95 -0.29 -1.99
CA VAL A 72 10.62 0.04 -2.55
C VAL A 72 10.69 1.19 -3.56
N THR A 73 11.20 2.36 -3.15
CA THR A 73 11.24 3.55 -4.03
C THR A 73 12.09 3.30 -5.28
N LYS A 74 13.26 2.65 -5.13
CA LYS A 74 14.14 2.31 -6.25
C LYS A 74 13.48 1.36 -7.25
N TYR A 75 12.68 0.41 -6.75
CA TYR A 75 11.97 -0.54 -7.59
C TYR A 75 10.88 0.15 -8.42
N LEU A 76 10.08 1.02 -7.80
CA LEU A 76 9.06 1.81 -8.50
C LEU A 76 9.70 2.74 -9.55
N GLU A 77 10.79 3.41 -9.19
CA GLU A 77 11.56 4.27 -10.10
C GLU A 77 12.10 3.49 -11.31
N ARG A 78 12.66 2.29 -11.09
CA ARG A 78 13.14 1.44 -12.18
C ARG A 78 12.04 1.13 -13.19
N TYR A 79 10.85 0.73 -12.75
CA TYR A 79 9.76 0.40 -13.66
C TYR A 79 9.21 1.62 -14.38
N HIS A 80 9.14 2.76 -13.70
CA HIS A 80 8.82 4.02 -14.36
C HIS A 80 9.82 4.33 -15.49
N MET A 81 11.13 4.21 -15.24
CA MET A 81 12.17 4.41 -16.25
C MET A 81 12.11 3.39 -17.41
N LEU A 82 11.55 2.20 -17.18
CA LEU A 82 11.30 1.20 -18.22
C LEU A 82 9.99 1.45 -19.00
N GLY A 83 9.32 2.59 -18.77
CA GLY A 83 8.11 2.99 -19.49
C GLY A 83 6.82 2.40 -18.92
N TYR A 84 6.82 1.91 -17.68
CA TYR A 84 5.61 1.43 -17.02
C TYR A 84 4.86 2.59 -16.38
N VAL A 85 3.53 2.50 -16.37
CA VAL A 85 2.70 3.28 -15.44
C VAL A 85 2.70 2.58 -14.09
N ILE A 86 2.95 3.37 -13.04
CA ILE A 86 2.88 2.90 -11.66
C ILE A 86 1.48 3.20 -11.10
N VAL A 87 0.79 2.19 -10.59
CA VAL A 87 -0.54 2.35 -10.00
C VAL A 87 -0.69 1.58 -8.70
N ILE A 88 -1.29 2.22 -7.69
CA ILE A 88 -1.60 1.61 -6.39
C ILE A 88 -3.10 1.35 -6.31
N PHE A 89 -3.46 0.12 -5.93
CA PHE A 89 -4.84 -0.32 -5.68
C PHE A 89 -4.99 -0.78 -4.23
N SER A 90 -5.73 -0.04 -3.41
CA SER A 90 -5.83 -0.29 -1.97
C SER A 90 -7.28 -0.45 -1.48
N ASN A 91 -7.51 -1.45 -0.63
CA ASN A 91 -8.77 -1.64 0.09
C ASN A 91 -8.74 -0.88 1.42
N GLN A 92 -9.47 0.24 1.55
CA GLN A 92 -9.49 1.03 2.79
C GLN A 92 -10.84 0.86 3.49
N LYS A 93 -10.93 -0.04 4.48
CA LYS A 93 -12.20 -0.33 5.17
C LYS A 93 -12.64 0.88 6.00
N GLY A 94 -13.87 1.35 5.80
CA GLY A 94 -14.59 2.12 6.81
C GLY A 94 -14.39 3.64 6.91
N PRO A 95 -14.00 4.42 5.89
CA PRO A 95 -14.02 5.88 6.02
C PRO A 95 -15.42 6.48 5.84
N SER A 96 -16.48 5.78 6.25
CA SER A 96 -17.81 6.41 6.44
C SER A 96 -17.74 7.49 7.52
N ASP A 97 -16.72 7.44 8.38
CA ASP A 97 -16.28 8.55 9.21
C ASP A 97 -15.36 9.51 8.42
N ALA A 98 -15.73 10.78 8.37
CA ALA A 98 -15.00 11.80 7.61
C ALA A 98 -13.58 12.05 8.14
N GLY A 99 -13.35 11.90 9.45
CA GLY A 99 -12.03 12.03 10.07
C GLY A 99 -11.11 10.87 9.71
N LEU A 100 -11.64 9.64 9.66
CA LEU A 100 -10.86 8.49 9.19
C LEU A 100 -10.50 8.62 7.70
N LEU A 101 -11.43 9.10 6.87
CA LEU A 101 -11.15 9.38 5.46
C LEU A 101 -10.02 10.41 5.29
N TYR A 102 -10.04 11.46 6.10
CA TYR A 102 -8.99 12.47 6.12
C TYR A 102 -7.62 11.84 6.43
N ASN A 103 -7.54 11.03 7.48
CA ASN A 103 -6.29 10.36 7.86
C ASN A 103 -5.76 9.43 6.77
N VAL A 104 -6.63 8.66 6.10
CA VAL A 104 -6.24 7.80 4.97
C VAL A 104 -5.63 8.63 3.83
N LYS A 105 -6.31 9.70 3.42
CA LYS A 105 -5.87 10.58 2.33
C LYS A 105 -4.55 11.30 2.67
N ALA A 106 -4.47 11.86 3.87
CA ALA A 106 -3.27 12.54 4.35
C ALA A 106 -2.08 11.58 4.49
N ARG A 107 -2.33 10.34 4.96
CA ARG A 107 -1.30 9.30 5.02
C ARG A 107 -0.75 8.95 3.65
N MET A 108 -1.61 8.71 2.67
CA MET A 108 -1.19 8.45 1.29
C MET A 108 -0.44 9.65 0.71
N ASP A 109 -0.88 10.88 0.97
CA ASP A 109 -0.17 12.09 0.55
C ASP A 109 1.25 12.18 1.13
N ASN A 110 1.43 11.85 2.41
CA ASN A 110 2.74 11.81 3.07
C ASN A 110 3.64 10.71 2.48
N ILE A 111 3.11 9.49 2.32
CA ILE A 111 3.82 8.34 1.72
C ILE A 111 4.37 8.71 0.34
N PHE A 112 3.51 9.19 -0.56
CA PHE A 112 3.92 9.42 -1.94
C PHE A 112 4.75 10.71 -2.11
N SER A 113 4.59 11.68 -1.20
CA SER A 113 5.54 12.82 -1.11
C SER A 113 6.92 12.36 -0.68
N GLU A 114 7.03 11.46 0.30
CA GLU A 114 8.30 10.86 0.71
C GLU A 114 8.93 10.04 -0.41
N PHE A 115 8.13 9.28 -1.18
CA PHE A 115 8.64 8.51 -2.31
C PHE A 115 9.23 9.44 -3.38
N LYS A 116 8.54 10.55 -3.67
CA LYS A 116 9.06 11.58 -4.59
C LYS A 116 10.39 12.14 -4.10
N LEU A 117 10.51 12.48 -2.81
CA LEU A 117 11.74 13.01 -2.22
C LEU A 117 12.90 12.01 -2.24
N LYS A 118 12.61 10.71 -2.11
CA LYS A 118 13.61 9.63 -2.13
C LYS A 118 13.97 9.13 -3.53
N SER A 119 13.24 9.56 -4.57
CA SER A 119 13.50 9.18 -5.96
C SER A 119 14.71 9.93 -6.51
N SER A 120 15.58 9.24 -7.25
CA SER A 120 16.81 9.81 -7.81
C SER A 120 16.53 10.79 -8.97
N SER A 121 15.42 10.60 -9.67
CA SER A 121 14.98 11.36 -10.84
C SER A 121 14.03 12.52 -10.51
N ALA A 122 13.84 12.87 -9.23
CA ALA A 122 12.96 13.92 -8.72
C ALA A 122 11.46 13.81 -9.09
N GLN A 123 11.06 12.81 -9.89
CA GLN A 123 9.68 12.54 -10.27
C GLN A 123 9.44 11.03 -10.31
N LEU A 124 8.69 10.51 -9.33
CA LEU A 124 8.06 9.21 -9.41
C LEU A 124 6.57 9.43 -9.67
N PRO A 125 6.14 9.58 -10.94
CA PRO A 125 4.74 9.78 -11.24
C PRO A 125 3.96 8.48 -11.08
N LEU A 126 2.80 8.56 -10.42
CA LEU A 126 1.95 7.40 -10.17
C LEU A 126 0.47 7.78 -10.01
N HIS A 127 -0.38 6.76 -10.12
CA HIS A 127 -1.78 6.85 -9.72
C HIS A 127 -2.02 6.10 -8.43
N VAL A 128 -2.89 6.65 -7.58
CA VAL A 128 -3.43 5.95 -6.41
C VAL A 128 -4.93 5.84 -6.58
N VAL A 129 -5.46 4.63 -6.42
CA VAL A 129 -6.89 4.33 -6.47
C VAL A 129 -7.22 3.46 -5.26
N PHE A 130 -8.20 3.88 -4.45
CA PHE A 130 -8.63 3.11 -3.28
C PHE A 130 -10.14 3.04 -3.13
N SER A 131 -10.64 1.90 -2.65
CA SER A 131 -12.06 1.66 -2.41
C SER A 131 -12.38 1.77 -0.92
N THR A 132 -13.53 2.36 -0.58
CA THR A 132 -13.96 2.56 0.81
C THR A 132 -15.07 1.62 1.29
N SER A 133 -15.77 1.01 0.33
CA SER A 133 -16.98 0.22 0.56
C SER A 133 -16.81 -1.21 0.06
N ASN A 134 -17.65 -2.12 0.56
CA ASN A 134 -17.68 -3.51 0.07
C ASN A 134 -18.55 -3.64 -1.19
N ASP A 135 -18.08 -3.10 -2.30
CA ASP A 135 -18.80 -3.10 -3.59
C ASP A 135 -17.90 -3.60 -4.72
N LYS A 136 -18.22 -3.24 -5.97
CA LYS A 136 -17.49 -3.63 -7.18
C LYS A 136 -16.03 -3.15 -7.21
N TYR A 137 -15.69 -2.08 -6.50
CA TYR A 137 -14.34 -1.52 -6.48
C TYR A 137 -13.42 -2.27 -5.50
N ARG A 138 -13.97 -2.90 -4.45
CA ARG A 138 -13.17 -3.61 -3.45
C ARG A 138 -12.53 -4.88 -4.01
N LYS A 139 -11.20 -5.02 -3.86
CA LYS A 139 -10.47 -6.26 -4.15
C LYS A 139 -11.10 -7.43 -3.37
N PRO A 140 -11.31 -8.59 -3.99
CA PRO A 140 -10.69 -9.05 -5.24
C PRO A 140 -11.39 -8.64 -6.54
N LYS A 141 -12.49 -7.89 -6.48
CA LYS A 141 -13.22 -7.50 -7.70
C LYS A 141 -12.39 -6.51 -8.54
N PRO A 142 -12.46 -6.55 -9.88
CA PRO A 142 -11.60 -5.77 -10.76
C PRO A 142 -12.01 -4.29 -10.89
N GLY A 143 -12.96 -3.79 -10.09
CA GLY A 143 -13.57 -2.47 -10.32
C GLY A 143 -12.58 -1.30 -10.25
N MET A 144 -11.61 -1.33 -9.32
CA MET A 144 -10.56 -0.30 -9.28
C MET A 144 -9.68 -0.31 -10.53
N TYR A 145 -9.33 -1.49 -11.05
CA TYR A 145 -8.55 -1.60 -12.30
C TYR A 145 -9.36 -1.09 -13.50
N ARG A 146 -10.64 -1.47 -13.61
CA ARG A 146 -11.53 -0.94 -14.66
C ARG A 146 -11.65 0.58 -14.58
N PHE A 147 -11.78 1.13 -13.37
CA PHE A 147 -11.78 2.57 -13.16
C PHE A 147 -10.47 3.22 -13.64
N PHE A 148 -9.32 2.67 -13.25
CA PHE A 148 -8.01 3.15 -13.70
C PHE A 148 -7.89 3.12 -15.23
N LYS A 149 -8.22 2.00 -15.87
CA LYS A 149 -8.19 1.85 -17.33
C LYS A 149 -8.98 2.96 -18.00
N GLU A 150 -10.26 3.09 -17.66
CA GLU A 150 -11.18 4.02 -18.33
C GLU A 150 -10.88 5.50 -18.06
N HIS A 151 -10.46 5.84 -16.84
CA HIS A 151 -10.41 7.24 -16.40
C HIS A 151 -9.00 7.80 -16.23
N LEU A 152 -7.99 6.95 -16.10
CA LEU A 152 -6.60 7.36 -15.82
C LEU A 152 -5.62 6.85 -16.88
N ASN A 153 -6.01 5.89 -17.73
CA ASN A 153 -5.14 5.29 -18.75
C ASN A 153 -5.78 5.28 -20.15
N ASN A 154 -6.66 6.25 -20.45
CA ASN A 154 -7.30 6.45 -21.75
C ASN A 154 -8.01 5.22 -22.36
N GLY A 155 -8.54 4.33 -21.53
CA GLY A 155 -9.19 3.10 -21.99
C GLY A 155 -8.24 2.07 -22.61
N LEU A 156 -6.92 2.27 -22.49
CA LEU A 156 -5.91 1.39 -23.09
C LEU A 156 -5.91 0.03 -22.39
N ASP A 157 -6.00 -1.04 -23.18
CA ASP A 157 -5.82 -2.40 -22.68
C ASP A 157 -4.39 -2.66 -22.27
N SER A 158 -4.21 -3.49 -21.25
CA SER A 158 -2.90 -3.85 -20.76
C SER A 158 -2.27 -4.95 -21.59
N ASP A 159 -0.96 -4.84 -21.77
CA ASP A 159 -0.13 -5.93 -22.23
C ASP A 159 0.09 -6.88 -21.04
N LEU A 160 -0.53 -8.06 -21.09
CA LEU A 160 -0.53 -9.01 -19.99
C LEU A 160 0.85 -9.66 -19.77
N ASP A 161 1.70 -9.71 -20.79
CA ASP A 161 3.06 -10.27 -20.68
C ASP A 161 3.99 -9.27 -19.99
N TYR A 162 3.69 -7.97 -20.12
CA TYR A 162 4.43 -6.87 -19.52
C TYR A 162 3.65 -6.14 -18.42
N SER A 163 2.64 -6.76 -17.81
CA SER A 163 1.89 -6.19 -16.68
C SER A 163 1.83 -7.13 -15.49
N PHE A 164 1.96 -6.57 -14.28
CA PHE A 164 1.99 -7.36 -13.05
C PHE A 164 1.36 -6.63 -11.86
N TYR A 165 0.96 -7.42 -10.87
CA TYR A 165 0.43 -6.96 -9.59
C TYR A 165 1.29 -7.49 -8.44
N VAL A 166 1.65 -6.62 -7.49
CA VAL A 166 2.35 -7.01 -6.26
C VAL A 166 1.43 -6.76 -5.06
N GLY A 167 1.25 -7.74 -4.18
CA GLY A 167 0.44 -7.58 -2.97
C GLY A 167 0.71 -8.65 -1.91
N ASP A 168 0.46 -8.34 -0.64
CA ASP A 168 0.71 -9.24 0.48
C ASP A 168 -0.40 -10.30 0.64
N ALA A 169 -1.64 -9.96 0.28
CA ALA A 169 -2.80 -10.81 0.52
C ALA A 169 -2.91 -11.93 -0.53
N ALA A 170 -2.06 -12.94 -0.41
CA ALA A 170 -1.93 -14.05 -1.35
C ALA A 170 -2.50 -15.39 -0.83
N GLY A 171 -3.05 -15.44 0.38
CA GLY A 171 -3.56 -16.66 1.01
C GLY A 171 -2.48 -17.66 1.43
N ARG A 172 -1.25 -17.21 1.65
CA ARG A 172 -0.10 -18.05 2.01
C ARG A 172 -0.18 -18.53 3.46
N ILE A 173 0.24 -19.78 3.67
CA ILE A 173 0.61 -20.30 4.99
C ILE A 173 2.12 -20.16 5.11
N TYR A 174 2.60 -19.53 6.17
CA TYR A 174 4.03 -19.26 6.30
C TYR A 174 4.77 -20.45 6.90
N ASP A 175 5.79 -20.93 6.20
CA ASP A 175 6.79 -21.79 6.82
C ASP A 175 7.68 -20.97 7.78
N ASN A 176 8.51 -21.67 8.57
CA ASN A 176 9.40 -21.00 9.52
C ASN A 176 10.42 -20.08 8.84
N LYS A 177 10.85 -20.40 7.61
CA LYS A 177 11.85 -19.60 6.89
C LYS A 177 11.26 -18.25 6.47
N LEU A 178 10.10 -18.27 5.83
CA LEU A 178 9.36 -17.08 5.40
C LEU A 178 8.95 -16.23 6.61
N LYS A 179 8.37 -16.87 7.65
CA LYS A 179 8.02 -16.19 8.91
C LYS A 179 9.22 -15.46 9.52
N ASN A 180 10.38 -16.11 9.57
CA ASN A 180 11.60 -15.52 10.10
C ASN A 180 12.09 -14.33 9.25
N ALA A 181 12.04 -14.43 7.92
CA ALA A 181 12.44 -13.35 7.01
C ALA A 181 11.51 -12.13 7.17
N MET A 182 10.19 -12.34 7.10
CA MET A 182 9.19 -11.29 7.28
C MET A 182 9.31 -10.61 8.64
N ALA A 183 9.48 -11.36 9.73
CA ALA A 183 9.63 -10.79 11.07
C ALA A 183 10.90 -9.94 11.20
N LYS A 184 12.02 -10.39 10.62
CA LYS A 184 13.28 -9.61 10.60
C LYS A 184 13.13 -8.32 9.80
N ASN A 185 12.48 -8.38 8.63
CA ASN A 185 12.25 -7.19 7.81
C ASN A 185 11.33 -6.19 8.51
N LEU A 186 10.21 -6.67 9.06
CA LEU A 186 9.30 -5.85 9.85
C LEU A 186 10.03 -5.19 11.02
N LYS A 187 10.77 -5.97 11.83
CA LYS A 187 11.54 -5.42 12.94
C LYS A 187 12.52 -4.34 12.47
N LYS A 188 13.28 -4.61 11.41
CA LYS A 188 14.22 -3.65 10.81
C LYS A 188 13.52 -2.37 10.33
N ALA A 189 12.30 -2.46 9.81
CA ALA A 189 11.51 -1.31 9.41
C ALA A 189 11.05 -0.51 10.64
N LEU A 190 10.52 -1.19 11.67
CA LEU A 190 10.07 -0.56 12.92
C LEU A 190 11.23 0.09 13.70
N ASP A 191 12.41 -0.54 13.75
CA ASP A 191 13.59 -0.01 14.43
C ASP A 191 14.08 1.34 13.85
N LYS A 192 13.71 1.67 12.59
CA LYS A 192 14.05 2.97 11.97
C LYS A 192 13.17 4.11 12.48
N LEU A 193 12.01 3.78 13.06
CA LEU A 193 11.19 4.76 13.74
C LEU A 193 11.89 5.02 15.07
N ASN A 194 12.81 6.00 15.08
CA ASN A 194 13.39 6.51 16.34
C ASN A 194 12.24 6.68 17.33
N ILE A 195 12.35 6.00 18.49
CA ILE A 195 11.31 5.86 19.51
C ILE A 195 10.87 7.24 19.99
N ASN A 196 9.96 7.85 19.24
CA ASN A 196 9.16 9.03 19.53
C ASN A 196 8.04 9.04 18.49
N PHE A 197 7.35 7.91 18.35
CA PHE A 197 5.96 7.97 17.94
C PHE A 197 5.29 8.86 18.96
N ASP A 198 4.85 10.05 18.54
CA ASP A 198 4.17 11.00 19.39
C ASP A 198 3.03 10.28 20.12
N ARG A 199 3.22 10.04 21.43
CA ARG A 199 2.41 9.16 22.28
C ARG A 199 1.10 9.83 22.70
N THR A 200 0.50 10.64 21.83
CA THR A 200 -0.71 11.41 22.16
C THR A 200 -1.99 10.58 22.23
N PHE A 201 -1.89 9.25 22.29
CA PHE A 201 -3.03 8.38 22.56
C PHE A 201 -3.14 7.87 24.01
N ASP A 202 -2.14 8.09 24.86
CA ASP A 202 -2.22 7.88 26.30
C ASP A 202 -0.97 8.45 27.00
N HIS A 203 -1.15 9.45 27.88
CA HIS A 203 -0.05 10.01 28.67
C HIS A 203 0.49 9.02 29.72
N ASN A 204 -0.14 7.86 29.92
CA ASN A 204 0.19 6.91 30.98
C ASN A 204 0.77 5.56 30.52
N HIS A 205 0.86 5.29 29.21
CA HIS A 205 1.42 4.03 28.71
C HIS A 205 2.46 4.23 27.60
N THR A 206 3.69 3.80 27.88
CA THR A 206 4.75 3.73 26.87
C THR A 206 4.59 2.45 26.04
N ASP A 207 3.82 2.50 24.95
CA ASP A 207 3.79 1.38 24.00
C ASP A 207 5.21 1.14 23.46
N LYS A 208 5.71 -0.10 23.59
CA LYS A 208 6.98 -0.56 23.00
C LYS A 208 6.67 -1.37 21.74
N PHE A 209 7.54 -1.29 20.73
CA PHE A 209 7.51 -2.25 19.64
C PHE A 209 8.01 -3.60 20.15
N GLU A 210 7.35 -4.67 19.71
CA GLU A 210 7.62 -6.00 20.23
C GLU A 210 8.94 -6.59 19.73
N ASP A 211 9.50 -7.50 20.52
CA ASP A 211 10.67 -8.27 20.11
C ASP A 211 10.37 -9.23 18.94
N LEU A 212 11.44 -9.81 18.39
CA LEU A 212 11.35 -10.63 17.19
C LEU A 212 10.45 -11.86 17.36
N GLU A 213 10.37 -12.46 18.55
CA GLU A 213 9.57 -13.66 18.78
C GLU A 213 8.06 -13.35 18.83
N LEU A 214 7.70 -12.21 19.40
CA LEU A 214 6.33 -11.73 19.41
C LEU A 214 5.86 -11.34 18.00
N LEU A 215 6.70 -10.68 17.19
CA LEU A 215 6.37 -10.38 15.79
C LEU A 215 6.15 -11.66 14.97
N LYS A 216 6.96 -12.71 15.19
CA LYS A 216 6.75 -14.02 14.54
C LYS A 216 5.42 -14.66 14.93
N ALA A 217 4.94 -14.44 16.16
CA ALA A 217 3.65 -14.98 16.61
C ALA A 217 2.46 -14.34 15.90
N LEU A 218 2.59 -13.11 15.41
CA LEU A 218 1.57 -12.40 14.62
C LEU A 218 1.53 -12.86 13.16
N LEU A 219 2.69 -13.24 12.61
CA LEU A 219 2.84 -13.65 11.22
C LEU A 219 2.50 -15.13 11.03
N LYS A 220 1.23 -15.52 11.12
CA LYS A 220 0.81 -16.93 10.97
C LYS A 220 0.57 -17.33 9.51
N ASN A 221 -0.19 -16.50 8.81
CA ASN A 221 -0.62 -16.69 7.43
C ASN A 221 -1.11 -15.34 6.89
N ASP A 222 -1.29 -15.22 5.58
CA ASP A 222 -1.95 -14.05 4.99
C ASP A 222 -3.38 -13.93 5.54
N HIS A 223 -3.81 -12.71 5.84
CA HIS A 223 -5.13 -12.42 6.39
C HIS A 223 -6.28 -12.69 5.39
N SER A 224 -5.97 -12.65 4.09
CA SER A 224 -6.87 -12.93 2.98
C SER A 224 -6.06 -13.31 1.73
N ASN A 225 -6.75 -13.61 0.63
CA ASN A 225 -6.16 -13.82 -0.69
C ASN A 225 -6.60 -12.75 -1.71
N CYS A 226 -7.04 -11.58 -1.23
CA CYS A 226 -7.73 -10.62 -2.08
C CYS A 226 -6.85 -10.02 -3.18
N ASP A 227 -5.54 -9.92 -2.97
CA ASP A 227 -4.58 -9.42 -3.94
C ASP A 227 -4.30 -10.43 -5.05
N LEU A 228 -4.05 -11.69 -4.66
CA LEU A 228 -3.89 -12.79 -5.61
C LEU A 228 -5.13 -12.94 -6.50
N MET A 229 -6.32 -12.89 -5.90
CA MET A 229 -7.56 -13.01 -6.63
C MET A 229 -7.87 -11.76 -7.47
N PHE A 230 -7.48 -10.56 -7.02
CA PHE A 230 -7.55 -9.35 -7.83
C PHE A 230 -6.69 -9.47 -9.08
N ALA A 231 -5.42 -9.86 -8.93
CA ALA A 231 -4.49 -10.08 -10.04
C ALA A 231 -5.04 -11.12 -11.04
N LYS A 232 -5.57 -12.25 -10.56
CA LYS A 232 -6.22 -13.26 -11.40
C LYS A 232 -7.42 -12.69 -12.17
N ASN A 233 -8.26 -11.89 -11.51
CA ASN A 233 -9.45 -11.30 -12.13
C ASN A 233 -9.13 -10.26 -13.20
N ILE A 234 -7.96 -9.62 -13.14
CA ILE A 234 -7.45 -8.70 -14.18
C ILE A 234 -6.42 -9.37 -15.11
N LYS A 235 -6.11 -10.65 -14.87
CA LYS A 235 -5.14 -11.50 -15.60
C LYS A 235 -3.68 -11.04 -15.53
N PHE A 236 -3.31 -10.33 -14.47
CA PHE A 236 -1.92 -9.91 -14.28
C PHE A 236 -1.10 -11.02 -13.66
N LYS A 237 0.20 -11.05 -14.02
CA LYS A 237 1.17 -11.83 -13.26
C LYS A 237 1.23 -11.32 -11.83
N PHE A 238 1.23 -12.22 -10.86
CA PHE A 238 1.21 -11.86 -9.44
C PHE A 238 2.55 -12.15 -8.78
N TYR A 239 2.95 -11.28 -7.86
CA TYR A 239 4.11 -11.46 -6.99
C TYR A 239 3.80 -11.00 -5.57
N THR A 240 4.49 -11.56 -4.59
CA THR A 240 4.45 -11.07 -3.22
C THR A 240 5.53 -10.00 -2.97
N PRO A 241 5.40 -9.17 -1.93
CA PRO A 241 6.40 -8.16 -1.62
C PRO A 241 7.79 -8.77 -1.37
N GLU A 242 7.85 -9.98 -0.80
CA GLU A 242 9.10 -10.69 -0.52
C GLU A 242 9.83 -11.13 -1.78
N GLU A 243 9.09 -11.60 -2.79
CA GLU A 243 9.65 -11.98 -4.09
C GLU A 243 10.23 -10.77 -4.84
N ILE A 244 9.66 -9.60 -4.61
CA ILE A 244 9.97 -8.36 -5.34
C ILE A 244 11.04 -7.52 -4.65
N PHE A 245 10.95 -7.37 -3.33
CA PHE A 245 11.85 -6.53 -2.56
C PHE A 245 12.98 -7.32 -1.88
N GLU A 246 13.05 -8.64 -2.11
CA GLU A 246 14.11 -9.55 -1.66
C GLU A 246 14.47 -9.30 -0.19
N ILE A 247 13.53 -9.60 0.71
CA ILE A 247 13.68 -9.39 2.16
C ILE A 247 14.15 -10.63 2.93
#